data_AF-A0A7R9HIJ8-F1
#
_entry.id   AF-A0A7R9HIJ8-F1
#
_cell.length_a   1.000
_cell.length_b   1.000
_cell.length_c   1.000
_cell.angle_alpha   90.00
_cell.angle_beta   90.00
_cell.angle_gamma   90.00
#
_symmetry.space_group_name_H-M   'P 1'
#
loop_
_entity.id
_entity.type
_entity.pdbx_description
1 polymer ?
#
loop_
_entity_poly.entity_id
_entity_poly.type
_entity_poly.pdbx_seq_one_letter_code
_entity_poly.pdbx_strand_id
1 'polypeptide(L)'
;MGNNHSRGSSPSSDIPSSSISRTNSGTDIQEKSQTLLLPLEKLAKLLVQKTSEEDHVPGISCRIFTKYVFPRYFDLAQKLYKYLLGLAGPMKGGENILSQSAFKQQTEKLLTGLEETHQTDIYIKMYAEGDEITREQFNELLLAAYRLAMDFYPDGPPRTCLQLYKVLKAVVDSAFHRKDCLPVQYLSNWVSSHCPRLVVGLHRYVVHALTTTYRTLGKDQTDSGPVGLDLSTPVLEREPSFENDDNVMLPLSEVWLLATSLPLLFTKPSEHHSPDNLAAGLTSHNFVTKLLGSICPSHWTLLYNSNDHGLGANRFMHHVLSYRGSTLTFLRGEGGVQFCVAASTEWKESHQYWGGDDCVVIQLLPNYQIIQKGAKLLYFNLSIRGYPKGLRAGQDQRAPCLQVDEGFNLVTFCGIPYRINSVEVWGCGSQRDRWYGRVGILPVAVDAGKETTSPAAVDAGKETTSPVTM
;
A
#
# COMPACT_ATOMS: atom_id res chain seq x y z
N MET A 1 45.68 -47.59 -35.46
CA MET A 1 45.48 -48.88 -36.14
C MET A 1 45.35 -49.96 -35.06
N GLY A 2 44.28 -50.76 -35.09
CA GLY A 2 44.15 -51.97 -34.24
C GLY A 2 42.80 -52.07 -33.53
N ASN A 3 41.97 -52.99 -34.00
CA ASN A 3 40.52 -53.16 -33.74
C ASN A 3 40.20 -54.21 -32.64
N ASN A 4 39.05 -54.00 -31.97
CA ASN A 4 37.94 -54.95 -31.68
C ASN A 4 37.99 -56.16 -30.72
N HIS A 5 36.87 -56.22 -29.94
CA HIS A 5 36.03 -57.38 -29.50
C HIS A 5 36.62 -58.44 -28.53
N SER A 6 35.90 -59.10 -27.61
CA SER A 6 34.55 -59.03 -27.01
C SER A 6 34.46 -60.11 -25.89
N ARG A 7 33.66 -59.84 -24.84
CA ARG A 7 32.89 -60.75 -23.94
C ARG A 7 33.60 -61.67 -22.92
N GLY A 8 33.27 -61.43 -21.65
CA GLY A 8 33.27 -62.38 -20.53
C GLY A 8 32.26 -61.93 -19.45
N SER A 9 31.46 -62.85 -18.94
CA SER A 9 30.17 -62.73 -18.25
C SER A 9 30.20 -62.44 -16.72
N SER A 10 29.11 -61.83 -16.23
CA SER A 10 28.76 -61.38 -14.86
C SER A 10 28.67 -62.50 -13.78
N PRO A 11 28.55 -62.20 -12.46
CA PRO A 11 27.30 -61.68 -11.87
C PRO A 11 27.38 -60.68 -10.68
N SER A 12 26.34 -59.84 -10.60
CA SER A 12 25.62 -59.29 -9.42
C SER A 12 26.35 -58.56 -8.27
N SER A 13 26.09 -57.26 -8.12
CA SER A 13 25.43 -56.70 -6.93
C SER A 13 24.97 -55.24 -7.18
N ASP A 14 23.74 -54.97 -6.76
CA ASP A 14 22.96 -53.76 -7.02
C ASP A 14 23.38 -52.57 -6.13
N ILE A 15 23.61 -51.40 -6.76
CA ILE A 15 23.61 -50.08 -6.10
C ILE A 15 22.94 -49.09 -7.06
N PRO A 16 21.83 -48.43 -6.70
CA PRO A 16 21.16 -47.48 -7.59
C PRO A 16 21.90 -46.13 -7.59
N SER A 17 22.37 -45.72 -8.79
CA SER A 17 22.93 -44.40 -9.05
C SER A 17 21.80 -43.37 -9.24
N SER A 18 21.83 -42.30 -8.44
CA SER A 18 20.96 -41.15 -8.59
C SER A 18 21.32 -40.38 -9.86
N SER A 19 20.42 -40.40 -10.85
CA SER A 19 20.53 -39.65 -12.10
C SER A 19 20.33 -38.15 -11.85
N ILE A 20 21.35 -37.37 -12.21
CA ILE A 20 21.26 -35.91 -12.29
C ILE A 20 20.34 -35.56 -13.48
N SER A 21 19.10 -35.19 -13.15
CA SER A 21 18.15 -34.64 -14.12
C SER A 21 18.40 -33.13 -14.24
N ARG A 22 18.96 -32.70 -15.37
CA ARG A 22 19.00 -31.30 -15.77
C ARG A 22 17.60 -30.88 -16.22
N THR A 23 16.85 -30.18 -15.37
CA THR A 23 15.58 -29.57 -15.74
C THR A 23 15.82 -28.18 -16.34
N ASN A 24 15.42 -28.01 -17.60
CA ASN A 24 15.42 -26.75 -18.34
C ASN A 24 14.48 -25.72 -17.67
N SER A 25 15.03 -24.62 -17.16
CA SER A 25 14.34 -23.46 -16.59
C SER A 25 13.72 -22.52 -17.63
N GLY A 26 13.25 -23.06 -18.77
CA GLY A 26 12.66 -22.29 -19.87
C GLY A 26 11.13 -22.39 -19.99
N THR A 27 10.50 -23.42 -19.41
CA THR A 27 9.07 -23.71 -19.56
C THR A 27 8.18 -22.90 -18.61
N ASP A 28 8.66 -22.57 -17.41
CA ASP A 28 7.87 -21.86 -16.38
C ASP A 28 7.50 -20.42 -16.79
N ILE A 29 8.28 -19.79 -17.66
CA ILE A 29 8.02 -18.43 -18.16
C ILE A 29 6.97 -18.46 -19.30
N GLN A 30 6.95 -19.52 -20.11
CA GLN A 30 5.96 -19.69 -21.17
C GLN A 30 4.57 -20.09 -20.62
N GLU A 31 4.51 -20.92 -19.57
CA GLU A 31 3.24 -21.35 -18.96
C GLU A 31 2.48 -20.20 -18.28
N LYS A 32 3.19 -19.30 -17.57
CA LYS A 32 2.58 -18.08 -16.99
C LYS A 32 2.06 -17.12 -18.07
N SER A 33 2.73 -17.06 -19.21
CA SER A 33 2.30 -16.21 -20.33
C SER A 33 1.05 -16.80 -21.01
N GLN A 34 0.99 -18.11 -21.22
CA GLN A 34 -0.15 -18.78 -21.87
C GLN A 34 -1.44 -18.75 -21.03
N THR A 35 -1.33 -18.84 -19.71
CA THR A 35 -2.49 -18.82 -18.80
C THR A 35 -3.18 -17.44 -18.71
N LEU A 36 -2.45 -16.34 -18.97
CA LEU A 36 -3.00 -14.98 -19.03
C LEU A 36 -3.76 -14.67 -20.34
N LEU A 37 -3.53 -15.43 -21.42
CA LEU A 37 -4.12 -15.17 -22.75
C LEU A 37 -5.61 -15.52 -22.83
N LEU A 38 -6.04 -16.57 -22.13
CA LEU A 38 -7.40 -17.11 -22.20
C LEU A 38 -8.49 -16.12 -21.73
N PRO A 39 -8.32 -15.40 -20.60
CA PRO A 39 -9.22 -14.32 -20.19
C PRO A 39 -9.37 -13.20 -21.23
N LEU A 40 -8.26 -12.78 -21.83
CA LEU A 40 -8.24 -11.63 -22.76
C LEU A 40 -8.91 -11.96 -24.08
N GLU A 41 -8.70 -13.17 -24.61
CA GLU A 41 -9.37 -13.61 -25.83
C GLU A 41 -10.89 -13.63 -25.70
N LYS A 42 -11.38 -14.11 -24.55
CA LYS A 42 -12.81 -14.12 -24.24
C LYS A 42 -13.37 -12.71 -24.09
N LEU A 43 -12.67 -11.84 -23.37
CA LEU A 43 -13.07 -10.44 -23.22
C LEU A 43 -13.14 -9.73 -24.58
N ALA A 44 -12.10 -9.88 -25.42
CA ALA A 44 -12.04 -9.25 -26.73
C ALA A 44 -13.20 -9.68 -27.65
N LYS A 45 -13.53 -10.98 -27.67
CA LYS A 45 -14.67 -11.50 -28.44
C LYS A 45 -16.00 -10.92 -27.97
N LEU A 46 -16.23 -10.88 -26.65
CA LEU A 46 -17.47 -10.34 -26.08
C LEU A 46 -17.62 -8.84 -26.33
N LEU A 47 -16.53 -8.06 -26.24
CA LEU A 47 -16.55 -6.62 -26.53
C LEU A 47 -16.88 -6.33 -28.00
N VAL A 48 -16.32 -7.10 -28.93
CA VAL A 48 -16.64 -6.99 -30.37
C VAL A 48 -18.11 -7.33 -30.62
N GLN A 49 -18.61 -8.41 -30.01
CA GLN A 49 -20.02 -8.79 -30.10
C GLN A 49 -20.93 -7.66 -29.60
N LYS A 50 -20.66 -7.11 -28.41
CA LYS A 50 -21.46 -6.02 -27.84
C LYS A 50 -21.38 -4.73 -28.65
N THR A 51 -20.24 -4.43 -29.25
CA THR A 51 -20.09 -3.27 -30.15
C THR A 51 -20.89 -3.48 -31.44
N SER A 52 -20.91 -4.69 -32.00
CA SER A 52 -21.76 -4.99 -33.16
C SER A 52 -23.26 -4.91 -32.83
N GLU A 53 -23.65 -5.32 -31.62
CA GLU A 53 -25.04 -5.28 -31.14
C GLU A 53 -25.54 -3.85 -30.86
N GLU A 54 -24.75 -3.01 -30.17
CA GLU A 54 -25.19 -1.68 -29.71
C GLU A 54 -24.74 -0.50 -30.59
N ASP A 55 -23.55 -0.58 -31.19
CA ASP A 55 -22.95 0.52 -31.95
C ASP A 55 -23.01 0.24 -33.47
N HIS A 56 -23.33 -0.99 -33.88
CA HIS A 56 -23.36 -1.44 -35.28
C HIS A 56 -22.06 -1.18 -36.06
N VAL A 57 -20.93 -1.24 -35.34
CA VAL A 57 -19.60 -0.90 -35.87
C VAL A 57 -18.64 -2.10 -35.72
N PRO A 58 -17.78 -2.39 -36.71
CA PRO A 58 -16.84 -3.50 -36.65
C PRO A 58 -15.63 -3.16 -35.77
N GLY A 59 -15.58 -3.72 -34.55
CA GLY A 59 -14.45 -3.60 -33.64
C GLY A 59 -14.88 -3.38 -32.20
N ILE A 60 -14.03 -2.77 -31.39
CA ILE A 60 -14.35 -2.37 -30.01
C ILE A 60 -14.42 -0.86 -29.97
N SER A 61 -15.55 -0.29 -29.56
CA SER A 61 -15.70 1.16 -29.41
C SER A 61 -15.31 1.64 -28.01
N CYS A 62 -14.94 2.91 -27.90
CA CYS A 62 -14.66 3.56 -26.62
C CYS A 62 -15.86 3.48 -25.66
N ARG A 63 -17.08 3.66 -26.19
CA ARG A 63 -18.32 3.63 -25.40
C ARG A 63 -18.53 2.27 -24.74
N ILE A 64 -18.43 1.19 -25.52
CA ILE A 64 -18.64 -0.18 -25.05
C ILE A 64 -17.51 -0.59 -24.10
N PHE A 65 -16.26 -0.25 -24.43
CA PHE A 65 -15.14 -0.49 -23.53
C PHE A 65 -15.34 0.16 -22.16
N THR A 66 -15.71 1.45 -22.15
CA THR A 66 -15.92 2.21 -20.91
C THR A 66 -17.10 1.66 -20.10
N LYS A 67 -18.24 1.41 -20.76
CA LYS A 67 -19.48 0.92 -20.13
C LYS A 67 -19.31 -0.45 -19.48
N TYR A 68 -18.63 -1.38 -20.16
CA TYR A 68 -18.57 -2.77 -19.73
C TYR A 68 -17.31 -3.13 -18.93
N VAL A 69 -16.16 -2.50 -19.20
CA VAL A 69 -14.91 -2.82 -18.51
C VAL A 69 -14.74 -2.01 -17.22
N PHE A 70 -15.19 -0.75 -17.21
CA PHE A 70 -14.96 0.18 -16.10
C PHE A 70 -16.20 1.03 -15.76
N PRO A 71 -17.31 0.42 -15.32
CA PRO A 71 -18.58 1.12 -15.13
C PRO A 71 -18.57 2.21 -14.04
N ARG A 72 -17.54 2.24 -13.18
CA ARG A 72 -17.39 3.23 -12.08
C ARG A 72 -16.31 4.29 -12.34
N TYR A 73 -15.38 4.04 -13.26
CA TYR A 73 -14.23 4.92 -13.53
C TYR A 73 -14.15 5.23 -15.02
N PHE A 74 -15.15 5.96 -15.52
CA PHE A 74 -15.27 6.31 -16.94
C PHE A 74 -14.04 7.06 -17.47
N ASP A 75 -13.52 8.04 -16.72
CA ASP A 75 -12.37 8.85 -17.14
C ASP A 75 -11.11 8.00 -17.31
N LEU A 76 -10.83 7.12 -16.35
CA LEU A 76 -9.70 6.18 -16.40
C LEU A 76 -9.80 5.28 -17.65
N ALA A 77 -11.00 4.78 -17.92
CA ALA A 77 -11.25 3.89 -19.05
C ALA A 77 -11.10 4.59 -20.40
N GLN A 78 -11.57 5.83 -20.53
CA GLN A 78 -11.38 6.62 -21.74
C GLN A 78 -9.90 6.91 -22.01
N LYS A 79 -9.14 7.27 -20.97
CA LYS A 79 -7.68 7.51 -21.08
C LYS A 79 -6.96 6.22 -21.47
N LEU A 80 -7.30 5.10 -20.84
CA LEU A 80 -6.74 3.78 -21.19
C LEU A 80 -7.07 3.39 -22.63
N TYR A 81 -8.32 3.57 -23.06
CA TYR A 81 -8.74 3.26 -24.42
C TYR A 81 -7.98 4.10 -25.45
N LYS A 82 -7.87 5.42 -25.22
CA LYS A 82 -7.09 6.34 -26.08
C LYS A 82 -5.62 5.92 -26.14
N TYR A 83 -5.03 5.52 -25.02
CA TYR A 83 -3.66 5.03 -24.97
C TYR A 83 -3.47 3.74 -25.78
N LEU A 84 -4.36 2.75 -25.63
CA LEU A 84 -4.33 1.52 -26.43
C LEU A 84 -4.50 1.80 -27.93
N LEU A 85 -5.37 2.74 -28.29
CA LEU A 85 -5.57 3.17 -29.67
C LEU A 85 -4.31 3.85 -30.23
N GLY A 86 -3.67 4.73 -29.46
CA GLY A 86 -2.41 5.38 -29.85
C GLY A 86 -1.28 4.37 -30.11
N LEU A 87 -1.18 3.33 -29.29
CA LEU A 87 -0.20 2.25 -29.48
C LEU A 87 -0.48 1.35 -30.69
N ALA A 88 -1.74 1.26 -31.13
CA ALA A 88 -2.12 0.51 -32.33
C ALA A 88 -1.74 1.24 -33.63
N GLY A 89 -1.40 2.53 -33.56
CA GLY A 89 -1.04 3.36 -34.71
C GLY A 89 -2.27 3.92 -35.45
N PRO A 90 -2.07 4.81 -36.43
CA PRO A 90 -3.17 5.41 -37.19
C PRO A 90 -3.92 4.34 -37.99
N MET A 91 -5.18 4.09 -37.60
CA MET A 91 -6.09 3.23 -38.34
C MET A 91 -6.45 3.88 -39.68
N LYS A 92 -6.42 3.09 -40.77
CA LYS A 92 -6.94 3.50 -42.08
C LYS A 92 -8.46 3.67 -41.97
N GLY A 93 -8.94 4.90 -41.75
CA GLY A 93 -10.38 5.19 -41.72
C GLY A 93 -10.83 6.30 -40.78
N GLY A 94 -9.96 6.82 -39.89
CA GLY A 94 -10.32 7.96 -39.02
C GLY A 94 -11.33 7.64 -37.90
N GLU A 95 -11.82 6.40 -37.81
CA GLU A 95 -12.72 5.99 -36.75
C GLU A 95 -11.93 5.55 -35.50
N ASN A 96 -12.31 6.08 -34.34
CA ASN A 96 -11.71 5.79 -33.02
C ASN A 96 -12.10 4.39 -32.50
N ILE A 97 -11.94 3.37 -33.33
CA ILE A 97 -12.31 1.98 -33.06
C ILE A 97 -11.04 1.16 -32.90
N LEU A 98 -11.03 0.19 -31.99
CA LEU A 98 -9.90 -0.71 -31.80
C LEU A 98 -10.24 -2.09 -32.38
N SER A 99 -9.36 -2.65 -33.20
CA SER A 99 -9.55 -4.00 -33.73
C SER A 99 -9.33 -5.04 -32.63
N GLN A 100 -9.93 -6.23 -32.79
CA GLN A 100 -9.80 -7.30 -31.80
C GLN A 100 -8.33 -7.73 -31.59
N SER A 101 -7.56 -7.83 -32.68
CA SER A 101 -6.15 -8.19 -32.64
C SER A 101 -5.28 -7.11 -32.01
N ALA A 102 -5.54 -5.84 -32.34
CA ALA A 102 -4.83 -4.70 -31.74
C ALA A 102 -5.13 -4.62 -30.23
N PHE A 103 -6.40 -4.74 -29.83
CA PHE A 103 -6.77 -4.76 -28.42
C PHE A 103 -6.03 -5.86 -27.64
N LYS A 104 -6.04 -7.10 -28.16
CA LYS A 104 -5.34 -8.22 -27.54
C LYS A 104 -3.84 -7.91 -27.38
N GLN A 105 -3.18 -7.54 -28.47
CA GLN A 105 -1.74 -7.30 -28.49
C GLN A 105 -1.32 -6.16 -27.54
N GLN A 106 -2.04 -5.05 -27.52
CA GLN A 106 -1.67 -3.91 -26.67
C GLN A 106 -2.00 -4.16 -25.19
N THR A 107 -3.10 -4.86 -24.91
CA THR A 107 -3.46 -5.23 -23.53
C THR A 107 -2.48 -6.25 -22.95
N GLU A 108 -1.99 -7.20 -23.76
CA GLU A 108 -0.96 -8.14 -23.33
C GLU A 108 0.34 -7.42 -22.95
N LYS A 109 0.79 -6.45 -23.76
CA LYS A 109 1.96 -5.62 -23.43
C LYS A 109 1.79 -4.88 -22.11
N LEU A 110 0.60 -4.31 -21.88
CA LEU A 110 0.26 -3.64 -20.62
C LEU A 110 0.35 -4.59 -19.42
N LEU A 111 -0.09 -5.85 -19.57
CA LEU A 111 -0.07 -6.85 -18.50
C LEU A 111 1.33 -7.41 -18.21
N THR A 112 2.22 -7.45 -19.21
CA THR A 112 3.61 -7.90 -19.03
C THR A 112 4.50 -6.89 -18.30
N GLY A 113 4.03 -5.66 -18.09
CA GLY A 113 4.72 -4.60 -17.34
C GLY A 113 4.77 -4.85 -15.84
N LEU A 114 5.65 -5.72 -15.37
CA LEU A 114 5.72 -6.12 -13.96
C LEU A 114 6.51 -5.13 -13.08
N GLU A 115 7.40 -4.32 -13.64
CA GLU A 115 8.24 -3.39 -12.86
C GLU A 115 7.51 -2.07 -12.55
N GLU A 116 7.62 -1.57 -11.32
CA GLU A 116 6.95 -0.34 -10.85
C GLU A 116 7.35 0.91 -11.66
N THR A 117 8.61 0.96 -12.11
CA THR A 117 9.15 2.02 -12.97
C THR A 117 8.45 2.03 -14.33
N HIS A 118 8.32 0.85 -14.95
CA HIS A 118 7.63 0.70 -16.23
C HIS A 118 6.13 1.00 -16.12
N GLN A 119 5.49 0.61 -15.01
CA GLN A 119 4.10 0.98 -14.73
C GLN A 119 3.97 2.51 -14.67
N THR A 120 4.86 3.19 -13.96
CA THR A 120 4.88 4.65 -13.87
C THR A 120 4.95 5.32 -15.24
N ASP A 121 5.84 4.84 -16.13
CA ASP A 121 5.94 5.33 -17.49
C ASP A 121 4.65 5.18 -18.29
N ILE A 122 4.00 4.01 -18.21
CA ILE A 122 2.75 3.76 -18.91
C ILE A 122 1.67 4.72 -18.45
N TYR A 123 1.48 4.88 -17.14
CA TYR A 123 0.40 5.71 -16.60
C TYR A 123 0.64 7.20 -16.86
N ILE A 124 1.88 7.67 -16.82
CA ILE A 124 2.17 9.08 -17.17
C ILE A 124 1.93 9.31 -18.66
N LYS A 125 2.37 8.40 -19.54
CA LYS A 125 2.07 8.47 -20.98
C LYS A 125 0.58 8.40 -21.29
N MET A 126 -0.18 7.64 -20.50
CA MET A 126 -1.63 7.52 -20.66
C MET A 126 -2.38 8.83 -20.36
N TYR A 127 -1.87 9.65 -19.43
CA TYR A 127 -2.46 10.94 -19.09
C TYR A 127 -1.88 12.12 -19.88
N ALA A 128 -0.69 11.96 -20.45
CA ALA A 128 -0.02 12.96 -21.28
C ALA A 128 -0.67 13.14 -22.66
N GLU A 129 -0.45 14.31 -23.26
CA GLU A 129 -0.79 14.58 -24.66
C GLU A 129 0.50 14.65 -25.48
N GLY A 130 0.83 13.54 -26.15
CA GLY A 130 2.11 13.40 -26.84
C GLY A 130 3.26 13.14 -25.86
N ASP A 131 4.35 13.89 -26.00
CA ASP A 131 5.57 13.71 -25.19
C ASP A 131 5.63 14.63 -23.95
N GLU A 132 4.63 15.49 -23.77
CA GLU A 132 4.54 16.43 -22.65
C GLU A 132 3.27 16.21 -21.83
N ILE A 133 3.37 16.50 -20.53
CA ILE A 133 2.26 16.42 -19.59
C ILE A 133 2.10 17.74 -18.85
N THR A 134 0.85 18.21 -18.76
CA THR A 134 0.47 19.43 -18.05
C THR A 134 0.23 19.18 -16.56
N ARG A 135 0.21 20.26 -15.78
CA ARG A 135 -0.10 20.23 -14.35
C ARG A 135 -1.47 19.62 -14.07
N GLU A 136 -2.46 19.97 -14.89
CA GLU A 136 -3.84 19.51 -14.78
C GLU A 136 -3.93 18.01 -15.06
N GLN A 137 -3.28 17.52 -16.12
CA GLN A 137 -3.24 16.09 -16.45
C GLN A 137 -2.56 15.26 -15.36
N PHE A 138 -1.47 15.76 -14.75
CA PHE A 138 -0.84 15.07 -13.63
C PHE A 138 -1.74 15.07 -12.39
N ASN A 139 -2.44 16.17 -12.12
CA ASN A 139 -3.41 16.26 -11.04
C ASN A 139 -4.60 15.30 -11.25
N GLU A 140 -5.07 15.11 -12.48
CA GLU A 140 -6.09 14.10 -12.82
C GLU A 140 -5.62 12.68 -12.46
N LEU A 141 -4.36 12.34 -12.79
CA LEU A 141 -3.78 11.04 -12.42
C LEU A 141 -3.73 10.85 -10.90
N LEU A 142 -3.29 11.87 -10.15
CA LEU A 142 -3.25 11.82 -8.69
C LEU A 142 -4.65 11.64 -8.09
N LEU A 143 -5.65 12.37 -8.61
CA LEU A 143 -7.04 12.25 -8.19
C LEU A 143 -7.61 10.86 -8.48
N ALA A 144 -7.32 10.28 -9.65
CA ALA A 144 -7.75 8.94 -10.00
C ALA A 144 -7.13 7.90 -9.06
N ALA A 145 -5.83 8.00 -8.77
CA ALA A 145 -5.14 7.12 -7.84
C ALA A 145 -5.69 7.23 -6.41
N TYR A 146 -5.95 8.44 -5.94
CA TYR A 146 -6.54 8.68 -4.62
C TYR A 146 -7.97 8.14 -4.52
N ARG A 147 -8.86 8.48 -5.47
CA ARG A 147 -10.25 8.02 -5.47
C ARG A 147 -10.35 6.51 -5.45
N LEU A 148 -9.57 5.84 -6.30
CA LEU A 148 -9.49 4.39 -6.30
C LEU A 148 -9.05 3.85 -4.92
N ALA A 149 -8.00 4.42 -4.32
CA ALA A 149 -7.55 3.95 -3.00
C ALA A 149 -8.62 4.14 -1.91
N MET A 150 -9.37 5.25 -1.96
CA MET A 150 -10.40 5.57 -0.98
C MET A 150 -11.68 4.74 -1.14
N ASP A 151 -12.10 4.43 -2.37
CA ASP A 151 -13.31 3.63 -2.62
C ASP A 151 -13.18 2.20 -2.07
N PHE A 152 -11.95 1.69 -1.95
CA PHE A 152 -11.64 0.37 -1.41
C PHE A 152 -11.06 0.43 0.01
N TYR A 153 -11.22 1.56 0.70
CA TYR A 153 -10.79 1.70 2.09
C TYR A 153 -11.68 0.83 3.02
N PRO A 154 -11.12 0.05 3.96
CA PRO A 154 -11.87 -0.91 4.78
C PRO A 154 -13.02 -0.29 5.58
N ASP A 155 -12.86 0.94 6.07
CA ASP A 155 -13.86 1.62 6.89
C ASP A 155 -14.87 2.44 6.05
N GLY A 156 -14.89 2.20 4.73
CA GLY A 156 -15.75 2.88 3.77
C GLY A 156 -15.15 4.19 3.24
N PRO A 157 -15.77 4.78 2.19
CA PRO A 157 -15.27 6.00 1.58
C PRO A 157 -15.32 7.17 2.60
N PRO A 158 -14.22 7.93 2.75
CA PRO A 158 -14.14 8.97 3.75
C PRO A 158 -15.09 10.14 3.45
N ARG A 159 -15.88 10.52 4.48
CA ARG A 159 -16.36 11.90 4.78
C ARG A 159 -16.28 12.92 3.64
N THR A 160 -15.10 13.51 3.57
CA THR A 160 -14.59 14.47 2.58
C THR A 160 -13.21 14.82 3.12
N CYS A 161 -12.14 14.71 2.31
CA CYS A 161 -10.81 15.05 2.80
C CYS A 161 -10.50 16.52 2.49
N LEU A 162 -10.72 17.41 3.47
CA LEU A 162 -10.52 18.86 3.33
C LEU A 162 -9.08 19.23 2.91
N GLN A 163 -8.10 18.42 3.29
CA GLN A 163 -6.68 18.65 2.98
C GLN A 163 -6.24 18.05 1.63
N LEU A 164 -7.10 17.31 0.92
CA LEU A 164 -6.73 16.65 -0.33
C LEU A 164 -6.14 17.63 -1.33
N TYR A 165 -6.84 18.73 -1.61
CA TYR A 165 -6.37 19.72 -2.58
C TYR A 165 -5.02 20.33 -2.20
N LYS A 166 -4.76 20.54 -0.90
CA LYS A 166 -3.49 21.06 -0.41
C LYS A 166 -2.35 20.06 -0.64
N VAL A 167 -2.60 18.78 -0.34
CA VAL A 167 -1.63 17.69 -0.55
C VAL A 167 -1.34 17.49 -2.05
N LEU A 168 -2.38 17.43 -2.88
CA LEU A 168 -2.21 17.28 -4.33
C LEU A 168 -1.46 18.47 -4.93
N LYS A 169 -1.82 19.69 -4.52
CA LYS A 169 -1.11 20.91 -4.93
C LYS A 169 0.37 20.84 -4.56
N ALA A 170 0.71 20.38 -3.35
CA ALA A 170 2.10 20.24 -2.93
C ALA A 170 2.91 19.26 -3.78
N VAL A 171 2.29 18.16 -4.23
CA VAL A 171 2.90 17.19 -5.16
C VAL A 171 3.10 17.81 -6.55
N VAL A 172 2.06 18.46 -7.10
CA VAL A 172 2.13 19.08 -8.43
C VAL A 172 3.12 20.25 -8.45
N ASP A 173 3.08 21.13 -7.45
CA ASP A 173 4.00 22.28 -7.32
C ASP A 173 5.46 21.80 -7.23
N SER A 174 5.71 20.74 -6.46
CA SER A 174 7.04 20.16 -6.31
C SER A 174 7.55 19.46 -7.57
N ALA A 175 6.69 18.76 -8.31
CA ALA A 175 7.09 18.11 -9.56
C ALA A 175 7.42 19.14 -10.64
N PHE A 176 6.57 20.16 -10.79
CA PHE A 176 6.64 21.09 -11.92
C PHE A 176 7.56 22.29 -11.71
N HIS A 177 7.96 22.63 -10.47
CA HIS A 177 8.85 23.77 -10.19
C HIS A 177 8.41 25.06 -10.90
N ARG A 178 7.11 25.39 -10.84
CA ARG A 178 6.46 26.54 -11.52
C ARG A 178 6.36 26.46 -13.05
N LYS A 179 6.69 25.35 -13.69
CA LYS A 179 6.40 25.11 -15.11
C LYS A 179 4.95 24.65 -15.31
N ASP A 180 4.42 24.88 -16.50
CA ASP A 180 3.05 24.46 -16.89
C ASP A 180 3.02 23.08 -17.55
N CYS A 181 4.08 22.70 -18.26
CA CYS A 181 4.26 21.39 -18.84
C CYS A 181 5.66 20.82 -18.53
N LEU A 182 5.78 19.49 -18.57
CA LEU A 182 7.03 18.76 -18.42
C LEU A 182 7.12 17.63 -19.44
N PRO A 183 8.32 17.25 -19.89
CA PRO A 183 8.52 16.02 -20.64
C PRO A 183 8.10 14.81 -19.80
N VAL A 184 7.41 13.85 -20.43
CA VAL A 184 6.93 12.61 -19.79
C VAL A 184 8.06 11.89 -19.04
N GLN A 185 9.24 11.75 -19.67
CA GLN A 185 10.37 11.04 -19.08
C GLN A 185 10.86 11.69 -17.78
N TYR A 186 10.84 13.02 -17.72
CA TYR A 186 11.24 13.74 -16.51
C TYR A 186 10.26 13.47 -15.37
N LEU A 187 8.96 13.57 -15.64
CA LEU A 187 7.94 13.32 -14.63
C LEU A 187 7.95 11.85 -14.16
N SER A 188 8.16 10.89 -15.06
CA SER A 188 8.32 9.48 -14.69
C SER A 188 9.45 9.23 -13.72
N ASN A 189 10.62 9.82 -13.99
CA ASN A 189 11.77 9.73 -13.10
C ASN A 189 11.48 10.40 -11.75
N TRP A 190 10.77 11.54 -11.76
CA TRP A 190 10.36 12.23 -10.55
C TRP A 190 9.41 11.38 -9.71
N VAL A 191 8.35 10.82 -10.30
CA VAL A 191 7.38 9.95 -9.59
C VAL A 191 8.07 8.70 -9.06
N SER A 192 8.94 8.07 -9.85
CA SER A 192 9.71 6.89 -9.41
C SER A 192 10.61 7.20 -8.21
N SER A 193 11.12 8.43 -8.11
CA SER A 193 12.01 8.85 -7.03
C SER A 193 11.26 9.26 -5.75
N HIS A 194 10.07 9.84 -5.88
CA HIS A 194 9.35 10.47 -4.76
C HIS A 194 8.08 9.72 -4.34
N CYS A 195 7.39 9.04 -5.27
CA CYS A 195 6.14 8.28 -5.05
C CYS A 195 6.11 6.98 -5.88
N PRO A 196 7.09 6.06 -5.71
CA PRO A 196 7.27 4.88 -6.58
C PRO A 196 6.03 4.00 -6.69
N ARG A 197 5.18 3.95 -5.65
CA ARG A 197 3.98 3.10 -5.65
C ARG A 197 2.67 3.84 -5.95
N LEU A 198 2.76 5.08 -6.45
CA LEU A 198 1.59 5.90 -6.75
C LEU A 198 0.58 5.20 -7.68
N VAL A 199 1.10 4.57 -8.74
CA VAL A 199 0.26 3.96 -9.79
C VAL A 199 0.02 2.47 -9.58
N VAL A 200 0.65 1.84 -8.58
CA VAL A 200 0.55 0.38 -8.36
C VAL A 200 -0.89 -0.04 -8.07
N GLY A 201 -1.63 0.76 -7.29
CA GLY A 201 -3.05 0.52 -7.03
C GLY A 201 -3.90 0.59 -8.30
N LEU A 202 -3.71 1.65 -9.11
CA LEU A 202 -4.36 1.81 -10.41
C LEU A 202 -4.05 0.62 -11.33
N HIS A 203 -2.78 0.23 -11.43
CA HIS A 203 -2.34 -0.88 -12.25
C HIS A 203 -3.02 -2.19 -11.84
N ARG A 204 -3.00 -2.53 -10.56
CA ARG A 204 -3.67 -3.74 -10.04
C ARG A 204 -5.16 -3.75 -10.35
N TYR A 205 -5.83 -2.60 -10.23
CA TYR A 205 -7.24 -2.48 -10.57
C TYR A 205 -7.49 -2.69 -12.07
N VAL A 206 -6.71 -2.04 -12.94
CA VAL A 206 -6.82 -2.17 -14.40
C VAL A 206 -6.57 -3.62 -14.83
N VAL A 207 -5.51 -4.26 -14.32
CA VAL A 207 -5.21 -5.68 -14.57
C VAL A 207 -6.39 -6.55 -14.13
N HIS A 208 -6.93 -6.31 -12.93
CA HIS A 208 -8.08 -7.07 -12.43
C HIS A 208 -9.32 -6.90 -13.32
N ALA A 209 -9.66 -5.67 -13.71
CA ALA A 209 -10.80 -5.41 -14.58
C ALA A 209 -10.64 -6.13 -15.94
N LEU A 210 -9.47 -5.98 -16.59
CA LEU A 210 -9.20 -6.61 -17.88
C LEU A 210 -9.19 -8.15 -17.83
N THR A 211 -8.83 -8.74 -16.69
CA THR A 211 -8.72 -10.19 -16.54
C THR A 211 -9.95 -10.85 -15.93
N THR A 212 -10.94 -10.10 -15.44
CA THR A 212 -12.12 -10.68 -14.76
C THR A 212 -13.46 -10.26 -15.33
N THR A 213 -13.55 -9.12 -16.03
CA THR A 213 -14.82 -8.60 -16.57
C THR A 213 -15.53 -9.56 -17.54
N TYR A 214 -14.80 -10.41 -18.27
CA TYR A 214 -15.44 -11.39 -19.17
C TYR A 214 -16.39 -12.35 -18.43
N ARG A 215 -16.20 -12.57 -17.12
CA ARG A 215 -17.03 -13.46 -16.29
C ARG A 215 -18.39 -12.86 -15.99
N THR A 216 -18.48 -11.54 -15.89
CA THR A 216 -19.76 -10.83 -15.67
C THR A 216 -20.47 -10.59 -16.99
N LEU A 217 -19.72 -10.34 -18.06
CA LEU A 217 -20.27 -10.06 -19.38
C LEU A 217 -20.85 -11.30 -20.09
N GLY A 218 -20.37 -12.50 -19.75
CA GLY A 218 -20.86 -13.78 -20.28
C GLY A 218 -22.09 -14.37 -19.56
N LYS A 219 -22.63 -13.68 -18.55
CA LYS A 219 -23.93 -14.05 -17.94
C LYS A 219 -25.02 -13.25 -18.64
N ASP A 220 -25.79 -13.90 -19.49
CA ASP A 220 -26.94 -13.28 -20.17
C ASP A 220 -27.96 -12.72 -19.16
N GLN A 221 -28.62 -11.63 -19.55
CA GLN A 221 -29.63 -10.87 -18.81
C GLN A 221 -30.96 -11.63 -18.59
N THR A 222 -30.93 -12.88 -18.14
CA THR A 222 -32.15 -13.62 -17.79
C THR A 222 -32.47 -13.62 -16.29
N ASP A 223 -31.61 -13.06 -15.44
CA ASP A 223 -31.94 -12.77 -14.03
C ASP A 223 -31.92 -11.27 -13.78
N SER A 224 -33.09 -10.65 -13.93
CA SER A 224 -33.36 -9.28 -13.49
C SER A 224 -33.42 -9.24 -11.95
N GLY A 225 -32.26 -9.08 -11.33
CA GLY A 225 -32.13 -8.50 -10.00
C GLY A 225 -31.27 -7.23 -10.11
N PRO A 226 -31.60 -6.15 -9.38
CA PRO A 226 -30.63 -5.08 -9.24
C PRO A 226 -29.37 -5.71 -8.63
N VAL A 227 -28.21 -5.55 -9.27
CA VAL A 227 -26.92 -5.98 -8.70
C VAL A 227 -26.58 -4.99 -7.57
N GLY A 228 -27.38 -5.07 -6.51
CA GLY A 228 -27.07 -4.59 -5.19
C GLY A 228 -26.01 -5.52 -4.62
N LEU A 229 -24.87 -4.94 -4.31
CA LEU A 229 -23.86 -5.50 -3.43
C LEU A 229 -24.54 -5.98 -2.15
N ASP A 230 -24.74 -7.29 -2.03
CA ASP A 230 -25.34 -7.86 -0.84
C ASP A 230 -24.30 -7.83 0.30
N LEU A 231 -24.54 -6.90 1.22
CA LEU A 231 -23.82 -6.71 2.47
C LEU A 231 -24.14 -7.89 3.39
N SER A 232 -23.20 -8.81 3.52
CA SER A 232 -23.19 -9.78 4.61
C SER A 232 -22.09 -9.39 5.59
N THR A 233 -22.44 -8.51 6.53
CA THR A 233 -21.74 -8.37 7.82
C THR A 233 -21.81 -9.71 8.56
N PRO A 234 -20.68 -10.14 9.14
CA PRO A 234 -20.57 -9.98 10.58
C PRO A 234 -19.36 -9.11 10.90
N VAL A 235 -19.64 -7.86 11.25
CA VAL A 235 -18.69 -6.99 11.96
C VAL A 235 -18.72 -7.46 13.40
N LEU A 236 -17.69 -8.21 13.80
CA LEU A 236 -17.32 -8.25 15.21
C LEU A 236 -16.77 -6.87 15.54
N GLU A 237 -17.52 -6.18 16.39
CA GLU A 237 -17.24 -4.87 16.95
C GLU A 237 -15.76 -4.73 17.30
N ARG A 238 -15.08 -3.83 16.60
CA ARG A 238 -13.92 -3.15 17.14
C ARG A 238 -14.32 -1.70 17.28
N GLU A 239 -14.38 -1.23 18.52
CA GLU A 239 -14.75 0.14 18.85
C GLU A 239 -13.95 1.12 17.95
N PRO A 240 -14.63 1.98 17.18
CA PRO A 240 -13.98 3.10 16.55
C PRO A 240 -13.68 4.08 17.68
N SER A 241 -12.45 4.10 18.18
CA SER A 241 -11.96 5.22 19.00
C SER A 241 -11.65 6.40 18.08
N PHE A 242 -12.70 6.91 17.43
CA PHE A 242 -12.74 8.17 16.70
C PHE A 242 -13.91 9.03 17.20
N GLU A 243 -14.27 8.88 18.48
CA GLU A 243 -15.21 9.78 19.12
C GLU A 243 -14.45 10.94 19.77
N ASN A 244 -14.77 12.15 19.27
CA ASN A 244 -14.51 13.47 19.82
C ASN A 244 -13.05 13.94 19.85
N ASP A 245 -12.66 14.77 18.88
CA ASP A 245 -12.41 16.21 19.10
C ASP A 245 -11.83 16.83 17.82
N ASP A 246 -11.89 18.16 17.70
CA ASP A 246 -11.19 19.00 16.71
C ASP A 246 -9.64 18.88 16.73
N ASN A 247 -9.12 17.75 17.21
CA ASN A 247 -7.72 17.38 17.19
C ASN A 247 -7.35 16.93 15.77
N VAL A 248 -6.56 17.77 15.10
CA VAL A 248 -6.03 17.58 13.74
C VAL A 248 -5.17 16.30 13.69
N MET A 249 -5.83 15.15 13.58
CA MET A 249 -5.20 13.87 13.28
C MET A 249 -4.58 13.91 11.88
N LEU A 250 -3.58 13.06 11.64
CA LEU A 250 -2.91 12.92 10.36
C LEU A 250 -3.95 12.69 9.23
N PRO A 251 -4.12 13.64 8.28
CA PRO A 251 -5.15 13.53 7.26
C PRO A 251 -4.98 12.29 6.39
N LEU A 252 -6.08 11.63 6.04
CA LEU A 252 -6.05 10.41 5.24
C LEU A 252 -5.39 10.61 3.86
N SER A 253 -5.46 11.82 3.28
CA SER A 253 -4.72 12.17 2.06
C SER A 253 -3.21 12.11 2.23
N GLU A 254 -2.69 12.51 3.40
CA GLU A 254 -1.26 12.42 3.70
C GLU A 254 -0.85 10.97 3.97
N VAL A 255 -1.67 10.21 4.68
CA VAL A 255 -1.45 8.77 4.91
C VAL A 255 -1.38 8.02 3.58
N TRP A 256 -2.33 8.26 2.68
CA TRP A 256 -2.32 7.70 1.33
C TRP A 256 -1.02 8.04 0.59
N LEU A 257 -0.66 9.33 0.53
CA LEU A 257 0.53 9.77 -0.19
C LEU A 257 1.81 9.15 0.38
N LEU A 258 1.95 9.15 1.70
CA LEU A 258 3.07 8.51 2.40
C LEU A 258 3.13 7.02 2.10
N ALA A 259 1.99 6.34 2.01
CA ALA A 259 1.95 4.94 1.67
C ALA A 259 2.38 4.64 0.23
N THR A 260 2.37 5.63 -0.67
CA THR A 260 2.97 5.52 -2.01
C THR A 260 4.49 5.75 -2.03
N SER A 261 5.04 6.35 -0.98
CA SER A 261 6.44 6.82 -0.94
C SER A 261 7.34 6.10 0.05
N LEU A 262 6.83 5.74 1.23
CA LEU A 262 7.61 5.14 2.32
C LEU A 262 8.00 3.68 2.03
N PRO A 263 9.08 3.14 2.56
CA PRO A 263 9.36 1.71 2.46
C PRO A 263 8.21 0.83 3.02
N LEU A 264 8.13 -0.41 2.56
CA LEU A 264 7.08 -1.35 2.98
C LEU A 264 7.09 -1.63 4.49
N LEU A 265 8.26 -1.48 5.13
CA LEU A 265 8.44 -1.55 6.58
C LEU A 265 7.47 -0.66 7.36
N PHE A 266 7.07 0.49 6.79
CA PHE A 266 6.16 1.42 7.45
C PHE A 266 4.69 1.20 7.07
N THR A 267 4.40 0.46 5.99
CA THR A 267 3.06 0.44 5.38
C THR A 267 2.40 -0.93 5.40
N LYS A 268 3.18 -2.01 5.54
CA LYS A 268 2.65 -3.37 5.70
C LYS A 268 2.68 -3.78 7.17
N PRO A 269 1.54 -4.21 7.75
CA PRO A 269 1.58 -4.86 9.06
C PRO A 269 2.43 -6.13 8.95
N SER A 270 3.41 -6.30 9.85
CA SER A 270 4.20 -7.53 9.92
C SER A 270 3.26 -8.73 10.08
N GLU A 271 3.37 -9.69 9.16
CA GLU A 271 2.49 -10.86 9.06
C GLU A 271 2.44 -11.63 10.39
N HIS A 272 1.30 -11.59 11.07
CA HIS A 272 0.91 -12.66 11.97
C HIS A 272 -0.60 -12.88 11.88
N HIS A 273 -0.94 -14.15 11.61
CA HIS A 273 -2.23 -14.72 11.24
C HIS A 273 -2.61 -14.58 9.76
N SER A 274 -1.98 -15.41 8.93
CA SER A 274 -2.73 -16.12 7.90
C SER A 274 -3.76 -17.00 8.62
N PRO A 275 -5.08 -16.78 8.51
CA PRO A 275 -5.98 -17.91 8.61
C PRO A 275 -5.81 -18.70 7.30
N ASP A 276 -5.50 -19.99 7.43
CA ASP A 276 -5.46 -21.01 6.37
C ASP A 276 -6.81 -21.22 5.67
N ASN A 277 -7.49 -20.14 5.25
CA ASN A 277 -8.75 -20.18 4.51
C ASN A 277 -8.55 -19.58 3.12
N LEU A 278 -7.72 -20.24 2.31
CA LEU A 278 -7.61 -20.01 0.87
C LEU A 278 -8.74 -20.66 0.05
N ALA A 279 -9.81 -21.17 0.69
CA ALA A 279 -10.81 -22.02 0.03
C ALA A 279 -12.29 -21.66 0.27
N ALA A 280 -12.62 -20.45 0.74
CA ALA A 280 -14.03 -20.01 0.84
C ALA A 280 -14.26 -18.75 -0.02
N GLY A 281 -15.26 -18.81 -0.91
CA GLY A 281 -15.48 -17.91 -2.02
C GLY A 281 -15.44 -16.41 -1.65
N LEU A 282 -14.34 -15.76 -2.02
CA LEU A 282 -14.24 -14.30 -2.00
C LEU A 282 -15.02 -13.75 -3.20
N THR A 283 -16.01 -12.90 -2.94
CA THR A 283 -16.59 -12.03 -3.96
C THR A 283 -15.46 -11.22 -4.63
N SER A 284 -15.58 -10.89 -5.92
CA SER A 284 -14.57 -10.11 -6.65
C SER A 284 -14.23 -8.80 -5.92
N HIS A 285 -15.22 -8.19 -5.28
CA HIS A 285 -15.05 -7.00 -4.44
C HIS A 285 -14.11 -7.24 -3.25
N ASN A 286 -14.30 -8.30 -2.46
CA ASN A 286 -13.45 -8.59 -1.29
C ASN A 286 -12.00 -8.92 -1.69
N PHE A 287 -11.81 -9.54 -2.86
CA PHE A 287 -10.46 -9.74 -3.42
C PHE A 287 -9.81 -8.40 -3.79
N VAL A 288 -10.54 -7.50 -4.48
CA VAL A 288 -10.03 -6.17 -4.84
C VAL A 288 -9.76 -5.33 -3.60
N THR A 289 -10.63 -5.38 -2.58
CA THR A 289 -10.41 -4.73 -1.28
C THR A 289 -9.18 -5.27 -0.58
N LYS A 290 -8.85 -6.57 -0.67
CA LYS A 290 -7.57 -7.07 -0.13
C LYS A 290 -6.36 -6.65 -0.96
N LEU A 291 -6.52 -6.61 -2.29
CA LEU A 291 -5.47 -6.24 -3.24
C LEU A 291 -5.10 -4.74 -3.17
N LEU A 292 -6.09 -3.89 -2.91
CA LEU A 292 -6.01 -2.42 -2.83
C LEU A 292 -6.05 -1.88 -1.39
N GLY A 293 -6.62 -2.60 -0.43
CA GLY A 293 -6.70 -2.18 0.99
C GLY A 293 -5.36 -2.14 1.71
N SER A 294 -4.30 -2.71 1.10
CA SER A 294 -2.91 -2.51 1.53
C SER A 294 -2.35 -1.13 1.16
N ILE A 295 -3.10 -0.28 0.44
CA ILE A 295 -2.62 1.03 -0.04
C ILE A 295 -2.60 2.07 1.09
N CYS A 296 -3.44 1.94 2.13
CA CYS A 296 -3.41 2.84 3.29
C CYS A 296 -3.19 2.02 4.58
N PRO A 297 -2.13 2.28 5.35
CA PRO A 297 -1.84 1.50 6.55
C PRO A 297 -2.86 1.79 7.66
N SER A 298 -3.53 0.74 8.13
CA SER A 298 -4.48 0.80 9.25
C SER A 298 -3.85 0.48 10.62
N HIS A 299 -2.59 0.04 10.65
CA HIS A 299 -1.90 -0.40 11.87
C HIS A 299 -1.11 0.70 12.57
N TRP A 300 -1.03 1.89 11.99
CA TRP A 300 -0.36 3.04 12.59
C TRP A 300 -1.01 3.39 13.92
N THR A 301 -0.19 3.71 14.91
CA THR A 301 -0.69 4.04 16.24
C THR A 301 0.05 5.25 16.78
N LEU A 302 -0.72 6.24 17.23
CA LEU A 302 -0.18 7.45 17.82
C LEU A 302 0.56 7.12 19.12
N LEU A 303 1.85 7.46 19.18
CA LEU A 303 2.70 7.29 20.36
C LEU A 303 2.81 8.60 21.14
N TYR A 304 2.92 9.71 20.41
CA TYR A 304 3.09 11.05 20.98
C TYR A 304 2.39 12.08 20.10
N ASN A 305 1.74 13.04 20.76
CA ASN A 305 1.13 14.22 20.15
C ASN A 305 1.40 15.41 21.06
N SER A 306 2.11 16.43 20.57
CA SER A 306 2.43 17.61 21.38
C SER A 306 1.22 18.43 21.79
N ASN A 307 0.11 18.35 21.06
CA ASN A 307 -1.13 19.06 21.41
C ASN A 307 -1.74 18.51 22.71
N ASP A 308 -1.65 17.19 22.91
CA ASP A 308 -2.19 16.52 24.10
C ASP A 308 -1.17 16.40 25.23
N HIS A 309 0.09 16.11 24.89
CA HIS A 309 1.15 15.79 25.86
C HIS A 309 2.04 16.99 26.21
N GLY A 310 1.88 18.11 25.50
CA GLY A 310 2.73 19.29 25.58
C GLY A 310 4.00 19.17 24.75
N LEU A 311 4.48 20.30 24.24
CA LEU A 311 5.73 20.41 23.48
C LEU A 311 6.93 20.32 24.43
N GLY A 312 7.81 19.34 24.24
CA GLY A 312 9.08 19.29 24.96
C GLY A 312 9.84 17.97 24.82
N ALA A 313 11.16 18.08 24.87
CA ALA A 313 12.09 16.96 24.63
C ALA A 313 11.88 15.80 25.61
N ASN A 314 11.62 16.09 26.89
CA ASN A 314 11.35 15.06 27.91
C ASN A 314 10.03 14.32 27.65
N ARG A 315 9.00 15.03 27.16
CA ARG A 315 7.69 14.42 26.82
C ARG A 315 7.84 13.54 25.59
N PHE A 316 8.51 14.04 24.56
CA PHE A 316 8.88 13.24 23.39
C PHE A 316 9.62 11.97 23.82
N MET A 317 10.65 12.08 24.66
CA MET A 317 11.44 10.92 25.09
C MET A 317 10.59 9.87 25.81
N HIS A 318 9.78 10.31 26.77
CA HIS A 318 8.95 9.44 27.60
C HIS A 318 7.99 8.58 26.77
N HIS A 319 7.45 9.13 25.68
CA HIS A 319 6.49 8.45 24.83
C HIS A 319 7.13 7.61 23.71
N VAL A 320 8.33 7.98 23.26
CA VAL A 320 8.89 7.45 22.01
C VAL A 320 10.03 6.45 22.25
N LEU A 321 10.90 6.63 23.25
CA LEU A 321 12.10 5.78 23.43
C LEU A 321 11.78 4.35 23.88
N SER A 322 10.63 4.10 24.50
CA SER A 322 10.21 2.76 24.89
C SER A 322 9.74 1.91 23.70
N TYR A 323 9.46 2.55 22.57
CA TYR A 323 8.94 1.88 21.38
C TYR A 323 10.07 1.31 20.53
N ARG A 324 10.02 -0.01 20.30
CA ARG A 324 11.12 -0.76 19.65
C ARG A 324 11.00 -0.88 18.12
N GLY A 325 9.88 -0.42 17.56
CA GLY A 325 9.57 -0.56 16.13
C GLY A 325 9.93 0.67 15.29
N SER A 326 9.57 0.59 14.01
CA SER A 326 9.66 1.70 13.07
C SER A 326 8.65 2.81 13.39
N THR A 327 9.03 4.07 13.20
CA THR A 327 8.18 5.23 13.54
C THR A 327 8.18 6.30 12.46
N LEU A 328 7.11 7.09 12.43
CA LEU A 328 6.99 8.30 11.63
C LEU A 328 6.81 9.50 12.56
N THR A 329 7.74 10.45 12.50
CA THR A 329 7.67 11.70 13.26
C THR A 329 7.31 12.85 12.34
N PHE A 330 6.16 13.47 12.59
CA PHE A 330 5.68 14.65 11.88
C PHE A 330 6.06 15.91 12.63
N LEU A 331 6.68 16.84 11.94
CA LEU A 331 7.07 18.15 12.46
C LEU A 331 6.32 19.22 11.66
N ARG A 332 5.39 19.91 12.32
CA ARG A 332 4.61 21.01 11.72
C ARG A 332 5.14 22.34 12.23
N GLY A 333 5.53 23.20 11.30
CA GLY A 333 6.11 24.50 11.62
C GLY A 333 5.25 25.67 11.16
N GLU A 334 5.67 26.87 11.57
CA GLU A 334 5.14 28.14 11.10
C GLU A 334 5.22 28.26 9.56
N GLY A 335 4.30 29.02 8.96
CA GLY A 335 4.20 29.13 7.50
C GLY A 335 3.60 27.89 6.83
N GLY A 336 3.09 26.92 7.61
CA GLY A 336 2.42 25.74 7.09
C GLY A 336 3.37 24.68 6.53
N VAL A 337 4.66 24.75 6.88
CA VAL A 337 5.63 23.71 6.54
C VAL A 337 5.36 22.44 7.34
N GLN A 338 5.54 21.30 6.70
CA GLN A 338 5.38 20.01 7.35
C GLN A 338 6.45 19.04 6.85
N PHE A 339 7.11 18.38 7.79
CA PHE A 339 8.13 17.37 7.53
C PHE A 339 7.71 16.05 8.17
N CYS A 340 8.15 14.94 7.58
CA CYS A 340 8.03 13.60 8.11
C CYS A 340 9.41 12.95 8.17
N VAL A 341 9.80 12.47 9.35
CA VAL A 341 11.02 11.72 9.58
C VAL A 341 10.63 10.27 9.87
N ALA A 342 10.98 9.37 8.95
CA ALA A 342 10.73 7.94 9.06
C ALA A 342 11.98 7.26 9.64
N ALA A 343 11.86 6.74 10.87
CA ALA A 343 12.89 5.98 11.54
C ALA A 343 12.62 4.48 11.38
N SER A 344 13.52 3.77 10.70
CA SER A 344 13.38 2.34 10.46
C SER A 344 13.71 1.46 11.68
N THR A 345 14.34 2.04 12.70
CA THR A 345 14.70 1.37 13.95
C THR A 345 14.18 2.18 15.14
N GLU A 346 14.23 1.56 16.33
CA GLU A 346 13.92 2.22 17.59
C GLU A 346 14.65 3.55 17.79
N TRP A 347 14.00 4.48 18.49
CA TRP A 347 14.63 5.72 18.90
C TRP A 347 15.64 5.46 19.99
N LYS A 348 16.83 6.05 19.85
CA LYS A 348 17.87 5.99 20.85
C LYS A 348 18.62 7.31 20.96
N GLU A 349 19.01 7.60 22.20
CA GLU A 349 19.95 8.67 22.45
C GLU A 349 21.36 8.21 22.07
N SER A 350 22.07 9.01 21.28
CA SER A 350 23.36 8.62 20.72
C SER A 350 24.22 9.82 20.35
N HIS A 351 25.53 9.68 20.48
CA HIS A 351 26.51 10.64 19.96
C HIS A 351 26.83 10.39 18.47
N GLN A 352 26.36 9.27 17.90
CA GLN A 352 26.53 8.90 16.49
C GLN A 352 25.19 8.83 15.79
N TYR A 353 25.21 9.10 14.49
CA TYR A 353 24.05 8.91 13.63
C TYR A 353 23.69 7.42 13.49
N TRP A 354 22.40 7.12 13.43
CA TRP A 354 21.80 5.79 13.42
C TRP A 354 20.63 5.71 12.44
N GLY A 355 20.01 4.52 12.35
CA GLY A 355 18.92 4.20 11.43
C GLY A 355 19.38 3.27 10.32
N GLY A 356 18.50 2.35 9.90
CA GLY A 356 18.75 1.43 8.79
C GLY A 356 18.48 2.07 7.42
N ASP A 357 18.68 1.29 6.36
CA ASP A 357 18.57 1.76 4.96
C ASP A 357 17.20 2.33 4.59
N ASP A 358 16.15 1.89 5.28
CA ASP A 358 14.77 2.36 5.09
C ASP A 358 14.46 3.70 5.78
N CYS A 359 15.44 4.38 6.42
CA CYS A 359 15.19 5.71 6.96
C CYS A 359 14.95 6.72 5.83
N VAL A 360 13.98 7.62 6.03
CA VAL A 360 13.60 8.63 5.04
C VAL A 360 13.26 9.95 5.72
N VAL A 361 13.66 11.07 5.12
CA VAL A 361 13.19 12.41 5.47
C VAL A 361 12.37 12.94 4.29
N ILE A 362 11.14 13.35 4.56
CA ILE A 362 10.17 13.81 3.57
C ILE A 362 9.71 15.22 3.95
N GLN A 363 9.66 16.13 2.98
CA GLN A 363 8.86 17.35 3.09
C GLN A 363 7.47 17.03 2.56
N LEU A 364 6.44 17.22 3.39
CA LEU A 364 5.04 17.01 3.00
C LEU A 364 4.44 18.29 2.43
N LEU A 365 4.71 19.42 3.09
CA LEU A 365 4.18 20.73 2.72
C LEU A 365 5.28 21.81 2.84
N PRO A 366 5.22 22.87 2.00
CA PRO A 366 4.29 23.08 0.89
C PRO A 366 4.68 22.35 -0.41
N ASN A 367 5.88 21.77 -0.50
CA ASN A 367 6.35 21.02 -1.66
C ASN A 367 6.61 19.58 -1.26
N TYR A 368 5.89 18.63 -1.85
CA TYR A 368 6.07 17.22 -1.51
C TYR A 368 7.33 16.65 -2.15
N GLN A 369 8.29 16.23 -1.33
CA GLN A 369 9.51 15.58 -1.81
C GLN A 369 10.16 14.70 -0.75
N ILE A 370 10.68 13.55 -1.17
CA ILE A 370 11.71 12.80 -0.42
C ILE A 370 13.00 13.62 -0.46
N ILE A 371 13.39 14.17 0.68
CA ILE A 371 14.60 15.00 0.81
C ILE A 371 15.83 14.09 0.80
N GLN A 372 15.85 13.07 1.66
CA GLN A 372 16.94 12.10 1.79
C GLN A 372 16.42 10.73 2.23
N LYS A 373 17.14 9.67 1.86
CA LYS A 373 16.89 8.29 2.30
C LYS A 373 18.20 7.53 2.51
N GLY A 374 18.21 6.50 3.35
CA GLY A 374 19.36 5.61 3.58
C GLY A 374 19.74 5.44 5.05
N ALA A 375 20.75 4.61 5.31
CA ALA A 375 21.23 4.33 6.66
C ALA A 375 21.93 5.52 7.32
N LYS A 376 22.02 5.46 8.66
CA LYS A 376 22.68 6.48 9.51
C LYS A 376 22.18 7.90 9.23
N LEU A 377 20.87 8.03 9.01
CA LEU A 377 20.24 9.30 8.68
C LEU A 377 19.86 10.10 9.92
N LEU A 378 19.66 9.45 11.06
CA LEU A 378 19.05 10.05 12.25
C LEU A 378 20.04 10.25 13.39
N TYR A 379 19.87 11.33 14.13
CA TYR A 379 20.65 11.64 15.32
C TYR A 379 19.73 12.24 16.37
N PHE A 380 19.92 11.83 17.61
CA PHE A 380 19.15 12.35 18.73
C PHE A 380 20.01 12.35 19.99
N ASN A 381 20.15 13.51 20.61
CA ASN A 381 20.93 13.69 21.83
C ASN A 381 20.40 14.83 22.67
N LEU A 382 20.12 14.58 23.95
CA LEU A 382 19.72 15.60 24.92
C LEU A 382 20.62 15.60 26.17
N SER A 383 21.28 14.49 26.48
CA SER A 383 22.05 14.33 27.72
C SER A 383 23.57 14.38 27.52
N ILE A 384 24.11 13.90 26.39
CA ILE A 384 25.55 13.75 26.16
C ILE A 384 26.19 15.13 25.94
N ARG A 385 27.10 15.51 26.85
CA ARG A 385 27.83 16.79 26.81
C ARG A 385 28.89 16.80 25.71
N GLY A 386 29.18 17.98 25.17
CA GLY A 386 30.19 18.15 24.11
C GLY A 386 29.71 17.75 22.71
N TYR A 387 28.49 17.21 22.59
CA TYR A 387 27.85 16.90 21.32
C TYR A 387 26.62 17.77 21.11
N PRO A 388 26.20 17.99 19.85
CA PRO A 388 25.03 18.77 19.55
C PRO A 388 23.77 18.26 20.24
N LYS A 389 22.91 19.18 20.70
CA LYS A 389 21.65 18.84 21.37
C LYS A 389 20.48 18.91 20.39
N GLY A 390 19.45 18.10 20.66
CA GLY A 390 18.23 18.00 19.87
C GLY A 390 18.22 16.82 18.89
N LEU A 391 17.32 16.90 17.91
CA LEU A 391 17.15 15.91 16.85
C LEU A 391 17.79 16.44 15.57
N ARG A 392 18.48 15.58 14.82
CA ARG A 392 19.00 15.91 13.49
C ARG A 392 18.71 14.78 12.53
N ALA A 393 18.43 15.14 11.28
CA ALA A 393 18.29 14.18 10.21
C ALA A 393 19.05 14.66 8.97
N GLY A 394 19.89 13.79 8.43
CA GLY A 394 20.65 14.05 7.22
C GLY A 394 21.86 13.14 7.06
N GLN A 395 22.22 12.84 5.80
CA GLN A 395 23.38 12.05 5.43
C GLN A 395 24.70 12.78 5.76
N ASP A 396 24.75 14.09 5.54
CA ASP A 396 25.88 14.93 5.98
C ASP A 396 25.69 15.36 7.43
N GLN A 397 26.54 14.86 8.32
CA GLN A 397 26.49 15.15 9.75
C GLN A 397 26.83 16.61 10.08
N ARG A 398 27.59 17.29 9.20
CA ARG A 398 27.99 18.70 9.36
C ARG A 398 26.91 19.65 8.87
N ALA A 399 26.15 19.23 7.87
CA ALA A 399 25.06 19.99 7.28
C ALA A 399 23.79 19.13 7.16
N PRO A 400 23.19 18.69 8.29
CA PRO A 400 22.00 17.87 8.23
C PRO A 400 20.84 18.67 7.65
N CYS A 401 20.02 18.01 6.82
CA CYS A 401 18.93 18.66 6.10
C CYS A 401 17.83 19.16 7.05
N LEU A 402 17.65 18.51 8.19
CA LEU A 402 16.65 18.86 9.20
C LEU A 402 17.28 18.84 10.59
N GLN A 403 16.98 19.86 11.41
CA GLN A 403 17.44 19.96 12.79
C GLN A 403 16.30 20.46 13.67
N VAL A 404 16.07 19.84 14.82
CA VAL A 404 15.19 20.34 15.87
C VAL A 404 16.05 20.67 17.08
N ASP A 405 15.85 21.84 17.66
CA ASP A 405 16.59 22.30 18.83
C ASP A 405 16.28 21.45 20.08
N GLU A 406 17.11 21.61 21.12
CA GLU A 406 16.93 20.90 22.40
C GLU A 406 15.55 21.16 23.02
N GLY A 407 15.01 22.37 22.85
CA GLY A 407 13.71 22.75 23.39
C GLY A 407 12.51 22.24 22.59
N PHE A 408 12.71 21.64 21.41
CA PHE A 408 11.64 21.30 20.46
C PHE A 408 10.80 22.52 20.05
N ASN A 409 11.38 23.72 20.06
CA ASN A 409 10.72 24.97 19.71
C ASN A 409 10.93 25.35 18.24
N LEU A 410 12.00 24.89 17.63
CA LEU A 410 12.45 25.29 16.30
C LEU A 410 12.87 24.09 15.48
N VAL A 411 12.36 24.01 14.25
CA VAL A 411 12.84 23.10 13.21
C VAL A 411 13.54 23.91 12.12
N THR A 412 14.81 23.62 11.89
CA THR A 412 15.62 24.21 10.83
C THR A 412 15.70 23.25 9.65
N PHE A 413 15.19 23.66 8.50
CA PHE A 413 15.26 22.91 7.25
C PHE A 413 16.16 23.64 6.25
N CYS A 414 17.24 22.99 5.80
CA CYS A 414 18.23 23.58 4.89
C CYS A 414 18.74 24.97 5.33
N GLY A 415 18.94 25.15 6.64
CA GLY A 415 19.40 26.42 7.24
C GLY A 415 18.30 27.45 7.49
N ILE A 416 17.05 27.19 7.09
CA ILE A 416 15.92 28.09 7.32
C ILE A 416 15.17 27.65 8.59
N PRO A 417 15.10 28.49 9.64
CA PRO A 417 14.43 28.17 10.89
C PRO A 417 12.91 28.39 10.81
N TYR A 418 12.14 27.44 11.32
CA TYR A 418 10.68 27.52 11.47
C TYR A 418 10.30 27.20 12.91
N ARG A 419 9.45 28.02 13.53
CA ARG A 419 8.91 27.71 14.86
C ARG A 419 8.03 26.46 14.77
N ILE A 420 8.22 25.52 15.68
CA ILE A 420 7.42 24.29 15.74
C ILE A 420 6.07 24.63 16.36
N ASN A 421 5.00 24.25 15.65
CA ASN A 421 3.62 24.36 16.09
C ASN A 421 3.18 23.05 16.75
N SER A 422 3.47 21.92 16.11
CA SER A 422 3.15 20.60 16.66
C SER A 422 4.09 19.50 16.20
N VAL A 423 4.15 18.45 17.01
CA VAL A 423 4.91 17.23 16.77
C VAL A 423 4.01 16.03 17.03
N GLU A 424 3.94 15.12 16.07
CA GLU A 424 3.25 13.84 16.20
C GLU A 424 4.22 12.70 15.90
N VAL A 425 4.10 11.58 16.63
CA VAL A 425 4.89 10.38 16.38
C VAL A 425 3.96 9.18 16.31
N TRP A 426 4.06 8.45 15.21
CA TRP A 426 3.26 7.26 14.93
C TRP A 426 4.15 6.02 14.86
N GLY A 427 3.78 4.97 15.60
CA GLY A 427 4.41 3.67 15.54
C GLY A 427 3.85 2.82 14.40
N CYS A 428 4.73 2.25 13.59
CA CYS A 428 4.41 1.43 12.41
C CYS A 428 4.83 -0.05 12.57
N GLY A 429 5.61 -0.38 13.60
CA GLY A 429 5.94 -1.74 13.98
C GLY A 429 4.75 -2.54 14.54
N SER A 430 5.01 -3.83 14.75
CA SER A 430 4.02 -4.82 15.19
C SER A 430 3.52 -4.54 16.62
N GLN A 431 2.43 -5.22 17.03
CA GLN A 431 1.98 -5.13 18.42
C GLN A 431 3.06 -5.58 19.40
N ARG A 432 3.91 -6.56 19.08
CA ARG A 432 4.99 -7.03 19.96
C ARG A 432 6.00 -5.93 20.28
N ASP A 433 6.27 -5.06 19.32
CA ASP A 433 7.19 -3.92 19.47
C ASP A 433 6.65 -2.86 20.45
N ARG A 434 5.36 -2.92 20.79
CA ARG A 434 4.69 -2.06 21.79
C ARG A 434 4.85 -2.58 23.22
N TRP A 435 4.84 -3.90 23.42
CA TRP A 435 4.66 -4.51 24.75
C TRP A 435 5.96 -4.84 25.49
N TYR A 436 7.11 -4.90 24.82
CA TYR A 436 8.40 -5.15 25.49
C TYR A 436 8.85 -4.01 26.44
N GLY A 437 8.16 -2.87 26.44
CA GLY A 437 8.37 -1.77 27.41
C GLY A 437 7.59 -1.88 28.73
N ARG A 438 6.66 -2.85 28.88
CA ARG A 438 6.00 -3.18 30.14
C ARG A 438 6.45 -4.56 30.60
N VAL A 439 7.62 -4.67 31.24
CA VAL A 439 8.06 -5.95 31.79
C VAL A 439 7.19 -6.32 32.99
N GLY A 440 6.55 -7.50 32.96
CA GLY A 440 6.24 -8.21 34.21
C GLY A 440 4.88 -8.85 34.43
N ILE A 441 4.02 -9.10 33.44
CA ILE A 441 2.91 -10.07 33.61
C ILE A 441 2.71 -10.84 32.31
N LEU A 442 3.28 -12.04 32.22
CA LEU A 442 2.80 -13.05 31.28
C LEU A 442 1.34 -13.37 31.65
N PRO A 443 0.38 -13.40 30.71
CA PRO A 443 -0.86 -14.10 30.98
C PRO A 443 -0.49 -15.57 31.13
N VAL A 444 -0.66 -16.11 32.35
CA VAL A 444 -0.59 -17.54 32.62
C VAL A 444 -1.54 -18.20 31.63
N ALA A 445 -0.99 -19.04 30.76
CA ALA A 445 -1.79 -19.97 29.98
C ALA A 445 -2.55 -20.83 31.00
N VAL A 446 -3.86 -20.64 31.10
CA VAL A 446 -4.72 -21.53 31.86
C VAL A 446 -4.78 -22.82 31.06
N ASP A 447 -3.94 -23.76 31.46
CA ASP A 447 -4.01 -25.16 31.06
C ASP A 447 -5.42 -25.67 31.41
N ALA A 448 -6.20 -26.02 30.39
CA ALA A 448 -7.46 -26.73 30.55
C ALA A 448 -7.13 -28.20 30.92
N GLY A 449 -6.67 -28.39 32.16
CA GLY A 449 -6.42 -29.68 32.78
C GLY A 449 -7.68 -30.23 33.41
N LYS A 450 -8.20 -31.32 32.82
CA LYS A 450 -8.96 -32.43 33.43
C LYS A 450 -9.40 -32.24 34.89
N GLU A 451 -10.69 -32.10 35.12
CA GLU A 451 -11.33 -32.55 36.36
C GLU A 451 -12.23 -33.76 36.08
N THR A 452 -11.67 -34.93 36.35
CA THR A 452 -12.41 -36.12 36.76
C THR A 452 -12.65 -36.03 38.27
N THR A 453 -13.90 -36.07 38.75
CA THR A 453 -14.26 -36.85 39.94
C THR A 453 -15.77 -37.08 40.04
N SER A 454 -16.11 -38.32 40.37
CA SER A 454 -17.43 -38.91 40.59
C SER A 454 -18.10 -38.40 41.89
N PRO A 455 -19.44 -38.49 42.02
CA PRO A 455 -20.16 -38.18 43.25
C PRO A 455 -20.46 -39.43 44.10
N ALA A 456 -20.37 -39.29 45.43
CA ALA A 456 -21.06 -40.05 46.48
C ALA A 456 -20.69 -39.42 47.83
N ALA A 457 -21.49 -39.35 48.89
CA ALA A 457 -22.92 -39.44 49.15
C ALA A 457 -23.12 -39.09 50.65
N VAL A 458 -24.33 -38.65 51.02
CA VAL A 458 -24.97 -38.69 52.37
C VAL A 458 -24.38 -37.77 53.46
N ASP A 459 -25.15 -36.81 54.00
CA ASP A 459 -26.11 -36.99 55.10
C ASP A 459 -26.59 -35.62 55.65
N ALA A 460 -27.90 -35.41 55.76
CA ALA A 460 -28.49 -34.34 56.58
C ALA A 460 -30.00 -34.58 56.74
N GLY A 461 -30.35 -35.25 57.84
CA GLY A 461 -31.73 -35.45 58.29
C GLY A 461 -32.32 -34.25 59.05
N LYS A 462 -33.55 -33.92 58.65
CA LYS A 462 -34.77 -33.68 59.44
C LYS A 462 -34.85 -32.60 60.54
N GLU A 463 -35.77 -31.69 60.23
CA GLU A 463 -37.02 -31.33 60.95
C GLU A 463 -36.98 -30.73 62.37
N THR A 464 -37.55 -29.52 62.41
CA THR A 464 -38.01 -28.70 63.53
C THR A 464 -39.18 -29.30 64.30
N THR A 465 -39.18 -29.18 65.64
CA THR A 465 -40.38 -28.90 66.47
C THR A 465 -39.99 -28.15 67.76
N SER A 466 -40.81 -27.14 68.09
CA SER A 466 -40.76 -26.18 69.21
C SER A 466 -41.32 -26.79 70.53
N PRO A 467 -41.75 -26.03 71.57
CA PRO A 467 -41.40 -24.69 72.11
C PRO A 467 -41.17 -24.73 73.66
N VAL A 468 -40.99 -23.56 74.32
CA VAL A 468 -41.55 -23.13 75.64
C VAL A 468 -40.69 -22.05 76.33
N THR A 469 -41.22 -20.82 76.29
CA THR A 469 -41.41 -19.81 77.36
C THR A 469 -40.26 -19.36 78.28
N MET A 470 -39.91 -18.06 78.19
CA MET A 470 -40.25 -17.03 79.20
C MET A 470 -40.58 -15.71 78.50
#